data_AF-A0A3P9MBP9-F1
#
_entry.id   AF-A0A3P9MBP9-F1
#
_cell.length_a   1.000
_cell.length_b   1.000
_cell.length_c   1.000
_cell.angle_alpha   90.00
_cell.angle_beta   90.00
_cell.angle_gamma   90.00
#
_symmetry.space_group_name_H-M   'P 1'
#
loop_
_entity.id
_entity.type
_entity.pdbx_description
1 polymer ?
#
loop_
_entity_poly.entity_id
_entity_poly.type
_entity_poly.pdbx_seq_one_letter_code
_entity_poly.pdbx_strand_id
1 'polypeptide(L)'
;ASEPLYQPCVYHVSFKELQVKRPLMPVRISPEQVGLEMLCLCGQLDLLIRTQTQQSSEILDQMLQCLENLPKPMPELEDYLDAVGLSAMFPRVEVFLIQGSAVEMLEKPQMDYFVHIAKLNQLLVLSQQLEEDVRHLGSHKYIAHQLSVIYQILSSFRGIPIFVDMKKKIEANFKQMKQSLVAEDGCRHDPQLAAHYINILEITQSLTSVVLALPDELTEDLH
;
A
#
# COMPACT_ATOMS: atom_id res chain seq x y z
N ALA A 1 -10.86 16.40 -51.78
CA ALA A 1 -11.07 15.63 -50.55
C ALA A 1 -10.05 16.12 -49.53
N SER A 2 -10.48 16.58 -48.37
CA SER A 2 -9.60 17.07 -47.30
C SER A 2 -8.97 15.89 -46.56
N GLU A 3 -7.68 15.97 -46.25
CA GLU A 3 -6.99 14.97 -45.45
C GLU A 3 -7.55 14.90 -44.02
N PRO A 4 -7.56 13.71 -43.39
CA PRO A 4 -8.04 13.55 -42.03
C PRO A 4 -7.14 14.30 -41.04
N LEU A 5 -7.75 15.05 -40.11
CA LEU A 5 -7.06 15.82 -39.07
C LEU A 5 -6.25 14.96 -38.08
N TYR A 6 -6.49 13.65 -38.06
CA TYR A 6 -5.80 12.71 -37.20
C TYR A 6 -5.70 11.35 -37.88
N GLN A 7 -4.48 10.79 -37.91
CA GLN A 7 -4.24 9.44 -38.38
C GLN A 7 -4.45 8.49 -37.18
N PRO A 8 -5.37 7.52 -37.25
CA PRO A 8 -5.55 6.57 -36.14
C PRO A 8 -4.24 5.83 -35.88
N CYS A 9 -3.80 5.79 -34.62
CA CYS A 9 -2.59 5.09 -34.22
C CYS A 9 -2.68 3.62 -34.67
N VAL A 10 -1.58 3.13 -35.25
CA VAL A 10 -1.46 1.73 -35.68
C VAL A 10 -1.71 0.84 -34.45
N TYR A 11 -2.71 -0.03 -34.55
CA TYR A 11 -3.07 -0.95 -33.48
C TYR A 11 -1.86 -1.81 -33.12
N HIS A 12 -1.30 -1.60 -31.92
CA HIS A 12 -0.13 -2.35 -31.50
C HIS A 12 -0.56 -3.78 -31.20
N VAL A 13 0.04 -4.75 -31.90
CA VAL A 13 -0.38 -6.17 -31.94
C VAL A 13 -0.42 -6.84 -30.56
N SER A 14 0.21 -6.23 -29.56
CA SER A 14 0.17 -6.69 -28.17
C SER A 14 -1.16 -6.43 -27.44
N PHE A 15 -2.05 -5.56 -27.93
CA PHE A 15 -3.33 -5.24 -27.28
C PHE A 15 -4.49 -6.13 -27.76
N LYS A 16 -4.21 -7.39 -28.11
CA LYS A 16 -5.13 -8.23 -28.90
C LYS A 16 -6.44 -8.63 -28.21
N GLU A 17 -6.62 -8.46 -26.90
CA GLU A 17 -7.85 -8.84 -26.23
C GLU A 17 -8.27 -7.81 -25.18
N LEU A 18 -9.33 -7.06 -25.50
CA LEU A 18 -10.01 -6.20 -24.54
C LEU A 18 -11.05 -7.06 -23.82
N GLN A 19 -10.68 -7.66 -22.69
CA GLN A 19 -11.61 -8.43 -21.87
C GLN A 19 -12.50 -7.46 -21.07
N VAL A 20 -13.62 -7.03 -21.68
CA VAL A 20 -14.57 -6.04 -21.12
C VAL A 20 -15.16 -6.44 -19.75
N LYS A 21 -15.02 -7.72 -19.36
CA LYS A 21 -15.51 -8.27 -18.09
C LYS A 21 -14.44 -8.36 -17.00
N ARG A 22 -13.17 -8.11 -17.31
CA ARG A 22 -12.08 -8.14 -16.33
C ARG A 22 -11.51 -6.73 -16.14
N PRO A 23 -10.96 -6.41 -14.96
CA PRO A 23 -10.17 -5.19 -14.78
C PRO A 23 -9.08 -5.11 -15.86
N LEU A 24 -8.69 -3.90 -16.25
CA LEU A 24 -7.57 -3.68 -17.17
C LEU A 24 -6.27 -4.17 -16.51
N MET A 25 -6.00 -5.46 -16.58
CA MET A 25 -4.75 -6.05 -16.12
C MET A 25 -3.65 -5.70 -17.14
N PRO A 26 -2.41 -5.43 -16.70
CA PRO A 26 -1.29 -5.29 -17.61
C PRO A 26 -1.19 -6.55 -18.47
N VAL A 27 -1.25 -6.41 -19.80
CA VAL A 27 -1.15 -7.54 -20.74
C VAL A 27 0.24 -8.21 -20.70
N ARG A 28 1.22 -7.57 -20.05
CA ARG A 28 2.56 -8.09 -19.83
C ARG A 28 3.01 -7.73 -18.42
N ILE A 29 3.37 -8.76 -17.66
CA ILE A 29 3.98 -8.64 -16.34
C ILE A 29 5.49 -8.67 -16.58
N SER A 30 6.24 -7.69 -16.07
CA SER A 30 7.69 -7.76 -16.15
C SER A 30 8.22 -8.79 -15.14
N PRO A 31 9.41 -9.38 -15.32
CA PRO A 31 9.98 -10.34 -14.37
C PRO A 31 9.99 -9.81 -12.93
N GLU A 32 10.20 -8.50 -12.76
CA GLU A 32 10.22 -7.81 -11.45
C GLU A 32 8.83 -7.73 -10.80
N GLN A 33 7.75 -7.86 -11.58
CA GLN A 33 6.37 -7.79 -11.10
C GLN A 33 5.80 -9.17 -10.74
N VAL A 34 6.45 -10.26 -11.18
CA VAL A 34 5.98 -11.64 -10.93
C VAL A 34 5.80 -11.91 -9.43
N GLY A 35 6.74 -11.47 -8.58
CA GLY A 35 6.65 -11.69 -7.14
C GLY A 35 5.43 -11.01 -6.50
N LEU A 36 5.09 -9.79 -6.95
CA LEU A 36 3.93 -9.05 -6.45
C LEU A 36 2.61 -9.69 -6.90
N GLU A 37 2.54 -10.12 -8.16
CA GLU A 37 1.36 -10.83 -8.66
C GLU A 37 1.21 -12.19 -7.96
N MET A 38 2.30 -12.93 -7.77
CA MET A 38 2.28 -14.20 -7.06
C MET A 38 1.83 -14.04 -5.60
N LEU A 39 2.27 -12.97 -4.92
CA LEU A 39 1.77 -12.61 -3.59
C LEU A 39 0.25 -12.41 -3.57
N CYS A 40 -0.29 -11.69 -4.57
CA CYS A 40 -1.73 -11.45 -4.69
C CYS A 40 -2.50 -12.75 -4.96
N LEU A 41 -2.00 -13.58 -5.87
CA LEU A 41 -2.61 -14.86 -6.23
C LEU A 41 -2.58 -15.84 -5.04
N CYS A 42 -1.49 -15.90 -4.26
CA CYS A 42 -1.44 -16.68 -3.03
C CYS A 42 -2.49 -16.23 -2.02
N GLY A 43 -2.68 -14.92 -1.84
CA GLY A 43 -3.73 -14.38 -0.96
C GLY A 43 -5.15 -14.74 -1.42
N GLN A 44 -5.40 -14.68 -2.72
CA GLN A 44 -6.68 -15.12 -3.30
C GLN A 44 -6.89 -16.62 -3.10
N LEU A 45 -5.89 -17.43 -3.40
CA LEU A 45 -5.96 -18.88 -3.27
C LEU A 45 -6.16 -19.32 -1.82
N ASP A 46 -5.43 -18.74 -0.86
CA ASP A 46 -5.62 -19.02 0.57
C ASP A 46 -7.07 -18.75 1.02
N LEU A 47 -7.68 -17.66 0.54
CA LEU A 47 -9.09 -17.37 0.81
C LEU A 47 -10.05 -18.37 0.16
N LEU A 48 -9.80 -18.77 -1.09
CA LEU A 48 -10.62 -19.75 -1.81
C LEU A 48 -10.52 -21.15 -1.18
N ILE A 49 -9.34 -21.55 -0.71
CA ILE A 49 -9.13 -22.81 0.03
C ILE A 49 -9.95 -22.81 1.32
N ARG A 50 -9.92 -21.70 2.10
CA ARG A 50 -10.71 -21.56 3.34
C ARG A 50 -12.21 -21.67 3.08
N THR A 51 -12.67 -21.18 1.95
CA THR A 51 -14.09 -21.18 1.57
C THR A 51 -14.50 -22.42 0.77
N GLN A 52 -13.56 -23.36 0.51
CA GLN A 52 -13.76 -24.61 -0.23
C GLN A 52 -14.44 -24.40 -1.59
N THR A 53 -14.03 -23.36 -2.31
CA THR A 53 -14.63 -23.01 -3.60
C THR A 53 -13.95 -23.72 -4.77
N GLN A 54 -14.73 -24.03 -5.82
CA GLN A 54 -14.24 -24.66 -7.04
C GLN A 54 -13.30 -23.78 -7.89
N GLN A 55 -13.19 -22.48 -7.57
CA GLN A 55 -12.36 -21.52 -8.33
C GLN A 55 -10.86 -21.63 -8.03
N SER A 56 -10.46 -22.49 -7.09
CA SER A 56 -9.05 -22.68 -6.71
C SER A 56 -8.18 -23.12 -7.90
N SER A 57 -8.72 -23.92 -8.84
CA SER A 57 -7.99 -24.33 -10.05
C SER A 57 -7.69 -23.17 -11.00
N GLU A 58 -8.62 -22.22 -11.14
CA GLU A 58 -8.43 -21.05 -12.01
C GLU A 58 -7.30 -20.13 -11.50
N ILE A 59 -7.10 -20.07 -10.18
CA ILE A 59 -6.00 -19.32 -9.58
C ILE A 59 -4.66 -20.06 -9.76
N LEU A 60 -4.65 -21.39 -9.65
CA LEU A 60 -3.44 -22.18 -9.95
C LEU A 60 -2.97 -21.98 -11.40
N ASP A 61 -3.90 -22.01 -12.36
CA ASP A 61 -3.58 -21.75 -13.76
C ASP A 61 -2.98 -20.34 -13.96
N GLN A 62 -3.51 -19.33 -13.25
CA GLN A 62 -2.97 -17.97 -13.26
C GLN A 62 -1.58 -17.88 -12.62
N MET A 63 -1.31 -18.61 -11.54
CA MET A 63 0.01 -18.67 -10.91
C MET A 63 1.05 -19.27 -11.87
N LEU A 64 0.69 -20.37 -12.55
CA LEU A 64 1.56 -20.98 -13.56
C LEU A 64 1.81 -20.04 -14.74
N GLN A 65 0.76 -19.36 -15.24
CA GLN A 65 0.89 -18.34 -16.29
C GLN A 65 1.75 -17.15 -15.84
N CYS A 66 1.71 -16.80 -14.55
CA CYS A 66 2.55 -15.74 -13.99
C CYS A 66 4.04 -16.10 -14.09
N LEU A 67 4.42 -17.35 -13.80
CA LEU A 67 5.79 -17.85 -13.89
C LEU A 67 6.35 -17.85 -15.31
N GLU A 68 5.51 -17.93 -16.34
CA GLU A 68 5.95 -17.86 -17.75
C GLU A 68 6.66 -16.55 -18.09
N ASN A 69 6.50 -15.50 -17.27
CA ASN A 69 7.16 -14.21 -17.43
C ASN A 69 8.59 -14.18 -16.85
N LEU A 70 9.05 -15.25 -16.18
CA LEU A 70 10.41 -15.35 -15.64
C LEU A 70 11.43 -15.78 -16.72
N PRO A 71 12.72 -15.44 -16.55
CA PRO A 71 13.78 -15.94 -17.41
C PRO A 71 13.89 -17.47 -17.33
N LYS A 72 14.26 -18.11 -18.44
CA LYS A 72 14.46 -19.56 -18.48
C LYS A 72 15.79 -19.96 -17.82
N PRO A 73 15.87 -21.11 -17.13
CA PRO A 73 14.80 -22.11 -16.93
C PRO A 73 13.73 -21.65 -15.94
N MET A 74 12.46 -21.91 -16.27
CA MET A 74 11.33 -21.57 -15.40
C MET A 74 11.34 -22.50 -14.18
N PRO A 75 11.28 -21.98 -12.95
CA PRO A 75 11.20 -22.80 -11.75
C PRO A 75 9.84 -23.52 -11.66
N GLU A 76 9.78 -24.60 -10.90
CA GLU A 76 8.49 -25.17 -10.48
C GLU A 76 7.79 -24.20 -9.51
N LEU A 77 6.45 -24.30 -9.42
CA LEU A 77 5.68 -23.36 -8.62
C LEU A 77 6.05 -23.43 -7.13
N GLU A 78 6.19 -24.64 -6.61
CA GLU A 78 6.59 -24.91 -5.22
C GLU A 78 7.97 -24.32 -4.94
N ASP A 79 8.97 -24.64 -5.78
CA ASP A 79 10.34 -24.11 -5.68
C ASP A 79 10.38 -22.58 -5.72
N TYR A 80 9.55 -21.95 -6.57
CA TYR A 80 9.47 -20.50 -6.65
C TYR A 80 8.91 -19.91 -5.35
N LEU A 81 7.79 -20.44 -4.86
CA LEU A 81 7.14 -19.95 -3.64
C LEU A 81 8.06 -20.08 -2.43
N ASP A 82 8.85 -21.15 -2.35
CA ASP A 82 9.88 -21.33 -1.32
C ASP A 82 11.00 -20.30 -1.46
N ALA A 83 11.55 -20.13 -2.67
CA ALA A 83 12.65 -19.21 -2.91
C ALA A 83 12.30 -17.74 -2.59
N VAL A 84 11.04 -17.33 -2.79
CA VAL A 84 10.57 -15.97 -2.47
C VAL A 84 9.92 -15.86 -1.08
N GLY A 85 9.88 -16.94 -0.30
CA GLY A 85 9.32 -16.97 1.06
C GLY A 85 7.79 -16.91 1.14
N LEU A 86 7.08 -17.08 0.01
CA LEU A 86 5.63 -17.07 -0.04
C LEU A 86 5.01 -18.34 0.57
N SER A 87 5.72 -19.48 0.54
CA SER A 87 5.27 -20.71 1.23
C SER A 87 5.12 -20.49 2.74
N ALA A 88 6.13 -19.88 3.37
CA ALA A 88 6.08 -19.51 4.79
C ALA A 88 4.97 -18.50 5.13
N MET A 89 4.66 -17.57 4.21
CA MET A 89 3.60 -16.59 4.38
C MET A 89 2.19 -17.17 4.17
N PHE A 90 2.07 -18.13 3.24
CA PHE A 90 0.82 -18.79 2.87
C PHE A 90 0.94 -20.32 3.03
N PRO A 91 1.16 -20.83 4.25
CA PRO A 91 1.40 -22.25 4.48
C PRO A 91 0.21 -23.13 4.07
N ARG A 92 -1.00 -22.57 4.07
CA ARG A 92 -2.19 -23.28 3.55
C ARG A 92 -2.12 -23.51 2.05
N VAL A 93 -1.56 -22.56 1.30
CA VAL A 93 -1.38 -22.69 -0.16
C VAL A 93 -0.34 -23.76 -0.44
N GLU A 94 0.79 -23.74 0.27
CA GLU A 94 1.83 -24.78 0.17
C GLU A 94 1.25 -26.18 0.42
N VAL A 95 0.55 -26.38 1.54
CA VAL A 95 -0.07 -27.67 1.85
C VAL A 95 -1.12 -28.07 0.81
N PHE A 96 -1.90 -27.11 0.29
CA PHE A 96 -2.88 -27.36 -0.75
C PHE A 96 -2.24 -27.82 -2.07
N LEU A 97 -1.10 -27.23 -2.46
CA LEU A 97 -0.34 -27.65 -3.63
C LEU A 97 0.13 -29.11 -3.50
N ILE A 98 0.63 -29.48 -2.32
CA ILE A 98 1.14 -30.83 -2.04
C ILE A 98 0.01 -31.87 -1.95
N GLN A 99 -1.07 -31.55 -1.24
CA GLN A 99 -2.13 -32.51 -0.91
C GLN A 99 -3.31 -32.51 -1.89
N GLY A 100 -3.45 -31.48 -2.72
CA GLY A 100 -4.54 -31.30 -3.67
C GLY A 100 -5.92 -31.10 -3.02
N SER A 101 -5.98 -30.82 -1.71
CA SER A 101 -7.24 -30.65 -0.97
C SER A 101 -7.13 -29.58 0.11
N ALA A 102 -8.26 -28.98 0.46
CA ALA A 102 -8.31 -27.91 1.44
C ALA A 102 -8.01 -28.44 2.85
N VAL A 103 -7.09 -27.78 3.54
CA VAL A 103 -6.69 -28.14 4.91
C VAL A 103 -7.00 -27.00 5.86
N GLU A 104 -7.47 -27.34 7.07
CA GLU A 104 -7.62 -26.40 8.16
C GLU A 104 -6.26 -26.17 8.84
N MET A 105 -5.75 -24.94 8.80
CA MET A 105 -4.52 -24.59 9.50
C MET A 105 -4.76 -24.50 11.00
N LEU A 106 -4.01 -25.28 11.77
CA LEU A 106 -4.03 -25.25 13.24
C LEU A 106 -3.27 -24.04 13.79
N GLU A 107 -2.28 -23.53 13.06
CA GLU A 107 -1.45 -22.41 13.45
C GLU A 107 -1.57 -21.25 12.46
N LYS A 108 -1.50 -20.02 12.99
CA LYS A 108 -1.52 -18.81 12.18
C LYS A 108 -0.08 -18.46 11.78
N PRO A 109 0.20 -18.15 10.50
CA PRO A 109 1.53 -17.69 10.09
C PRO A 109 1.91 -16.41 10.85
N GLN A 110 3.19 -16.30 11.23
CA GLN A 110 3.74 -15.13 11.89
C GLN A 110 3.87 -13.99 10.88
N MET A 111 2.90 -13.08 10.91
CA MET A 111 2.77 -11.95 9.96
C MET A 111 2.90 -10.60 10.68
N ASP A 112 3.53 -10.58 11.85
CA ASP A 112 3.59 -9.39 12.72
C ASP A 112 4.33 -8.24 12.03
N TYR A 113 5.34 -8.55 11.21
CA TYR A 113 6.03 -7.54 10.42
C TYR A 113 5.14 -6.87 9.36
N PHE A 114 4.18 -7.58 8.76
CA PHE A 114 3.25 -6.99 7.80
C PHE A 114 2.31 -6.00 8.47
N VAL A 115 1.88 -6.29 9.70
CA VAL A 115 1.06 -5.36 10.48
C VAL A 115 1.85 -4.08 10.76
N HIS A 116 3.14 -4.21 11.05
CA HIS A 116 4.03 -3.07 11.25
C HIS A 116 4.25 -2.26 9.96
N ILE A 117 4.60 -2.91 8.85
CA ILE A 117 4.76 -2.28 7.54
C ILE A 117 3.46 -1.61 7.07
N ALA A 118 2.30 -2.23 7.30
CA ALA A 118 1.01 -1.64 6.97
C ALA A 118 0.76 -0.33 7.74
N LYS A 119 1.13 -0.26 9.03
CA LYS A 119 1.04 0.99 9.81
C LYS A 119 2.00 2.06 9.31
N LEU A 120 3.23 1.69 8.95
CA LEU A 120 4.20 2.62 8.35
C LEU A 120 3.70 3.17 7.02
N ASN A 121 3.16 2.32 6.15
CA ASN A 121 2.54 2.73 4.90
C ASN A 121 1.32 3.65 5.14
N GLN A 122 0.49 3.34 6.12
CA GLN A 122 -0.64 4.20 6.50
C GLN A 122 -0.16 5.58 6.97
N LEU A 123 0.90 5.62 7.78
CA LEU A 123 1.52 6.85 8.26
C LEU A 123 2.07 7.69 7.10
N LEU A 124 2.75 7.05 6.15
CA LEU A 124 3.30 7.69 4.95
C LEU A 124 2.20 8.33 4.09
N VAL A 125 1.19 7.55 3.72
CA VAL A 125 0.09 8.00 2.84
C VAL A 125 -0.68 9.16 3.48
N LEU A 126 -1.03 9.04 4.77
CA LEU A 126 -1.75 10.11 5.47
C LEU A 126 -0.91 11.37 5.64
N SER A 127 0.41 11.23 5.84
CA SER A 127 1.31 12.38 5.94
C SER A 127 1.36 13.13 4.61
N GLN A 128 1.57 12.42 3.50
CA GLN A 128 1.59 13.01 2.16
C GLN A 128 0.25 13.67 1.79
N GLN A 129 -0.87 13.01 2.10
CA GLN A 129 -2.20 13.58 1.83
C GLN A 129 -2.44 14.86 2.64
N LEU A 130 -2.12 14.86 3.94
CA LEU A 130 -2.30 16.03 4.79
C LEU A 130 -1.40 17.19 4.33
N GLU A 131 -0.18 16.88 3.89
CA GLU A 131 0.75 17.85 3.35
C GLU A 131 0.19 18.54 2.10
N GLU A 132 -0.38 17.76 1.19
CA GLU A 132 -1.04 18.25 -0.02
C GLU A 132 -2.27 19.10 0.31
N ASP A 133 -3.11 18.62 1.23
CA ASP A 133 -4.32 19.31 1.66
C ASP A 133 -4.00 20.67 2.30
N VAL A 134 -2.95 20.74 3.13
CA VAL A 134 -2.52 22.00 3.75
C VAL A 134 -2.04 23.01 2.70
N ARG A 135 -1.31 22.56 1.67
CA ARG A 135 -0.81 23.44 0.60
C ARG A 135 -1.91 23.98 -0.31
N HIS A 136 -2.93 23.17 -0.59
CA HIS A 136 -3.90 23.48 -1.65
C HIS A 136 -5.28 23.89 -1.14
N LEU A 137 -5.69 23.45 0.07
CA LEU A 137 -7.06 23.65 0.56
C LEU A 137 -7.20 24.79 1.58
N GLY A 138 -6.09 25.35 2.10
CA GLY A 138 -6.02 26.67 2.78
C GLY A 138 -6.87 26.90 4.05
N SER A 139 -7.85 26.07 4.35
CA SER A 139 -8.68 26.06 5.57
C SER A 139 -9.67 24.91 5.41
N HIS A 140 -9.42 23.79 6.07
CA HIS A 140 -10.36 22.68 6.04
C HIS A 140 -10.56 22.07 7.42
N LYS A 141 -11.84 21.94 7.81
CA LYS A 141 -12.27 21.35 9.08
C LYS A 141 -11.75 19.93 9.32
N TYR A 142 -11.28 19.23 8.28
CA TYR A 142 -10.72 17.88 8.40
C TYR A 142 -9.21 17.85 8.68
N ILE A 143 -8.47 18.97 8.59
CA ILE A 143 -7.02 19.00 8.90
C ILE A 143 -6.78 18.54 10.34
N ALA A 144 -7.57 19.05 11.29
CA ALA A 144 -7.49 18.62 12.70
C ALA A 144 -7.81 17.14 12.89
N HIS A 145 -8.75 16.62 12.09
CA HIS A 145 -9.12 15.21 12.12
C HIS A 145 -8.00 14.33 11.56
N GLN A 146 -7.48 14.63 10.36
CA GLN A 146 -6.37 13.92 9.73
C GLN A 146 -5.12 13.90 10.62
N LEU A 147 -4.78 15.03 11.23
CA LEU A 147 -3.66 15.11 12.18
C LEU A 147 -3.90 14.22 13.43
N SER A 148 -5.16 14.13 13.90
CA SER A 148 -5.52 13.22 14.99
C SER A 148 -5.35 11.75 14.61
N VAL A 149 -5.68 11.38 13.36
CA VAL A 149 -5.47 10.02 12.85
C VAL A 149 -3.97 9.70 12.77
N ILE A 150 -3.15 10.62 12.26
CA ILE A 150 -1.67 10.48 12.26
C ILE A 150 -1.16 10.28 13.70
N TYR A 151 -1.63 11.10 14.65
CA TYR A 151 -1.26 10.95 16.06
C TYR A 151 -1.63 9.59 16.66
N GLN A 152 -2.80 9.04 16.30
CA GLN A 152 -3.22 7.70 16.74
C GLN A 152 -2.29 6.61 16.19
N ILE A 153 -1.92 6.72 14.91
CA ILE A 153 -0.99 5.77 14.27
C ILE A 153 0.38 5.85 14.95
N LEU A 154 0.92 7.05 15.15
CA LEU A 154 2.18 7.27 15.89
C LEU A 154 2.12 6.66 17.30
N SER A 155 0.98 6.77 17.97
CA SER A 155 0.78 6.21 19.30
C SER A 155 0.67 4.68 19.32
N SER A 156 0.45 4.04 18.17
CA SER A 156 0.42 2.59 18.05
C SER A 156 1.81 1.97 17.98
N PHE A 157 2.84 2.77 17.67
CA PHE A 157 4.24 2.38 17.75
C PHE A 157 4.77 2.58 19.17
N ARG A 158 5.66 1.67 19.61
CA ARG A 158 6.33 1.74 20.91
C ARG A 158 7.83 1.90 20.69
N GLY A 159 8.52 2.54 21.62
CA GLY A 159 9.99 2.59 21.62
C GLY A 159 10.65 3.55 20.63
N ILE A 160 9.95 4.05 19.61
CA ILE A 160 10.54 4.87 18.54
C ILE A 160 10.68 6.34 18.96
N PRO A 161 11.91 6.86 19.24
CA PRO A 161 12.09 8.18 19.84
C PRO A 161 11.60 9.32 18.95
N ILE A 162 11.84 9.22 17.64
CA ILE A 162 11.42 10.25 16.69
C ILE A 162 9.90 10.38 16.62
N PHE A 163 9.15 9.28 16.74
CA PHE A 163 7.69 9.32 16.80
C PHE A 163 7.18 9.91 18.12
N VAL A 164 7.88 9.69 19.23
CA VAL A 164 7.58 10.34 20.52
C VAL A 164 7.75 11.86 20.40
N ASP A 165 8.80 12.33 19.74
CA ASP A 165 9.04 13.76 19.55
C ASP A 165 8.01 14.39 18.61
N MET A 166 7.65 13.71 17.52
CA MET A 166 6.58 14.17 16.62
C MET A 166 5.23 14.25 17.35
N LYS A 167 4.92 13.27 18.20
CA LYS A 167 3.71 13.32 19.04
C LYS A 167 3.67 14.55 19.95
N LYS A 168 4.76 14.85 20.65
CA LYS A 168 4.86 16.04 21.50
C LYS A 168 4.67 17.33 20.70
N LYS A 169 5.24 17.40 19.49
CA LYS A 169 5.03 18.55 18.58
C LYS A 169 3.56 18.70 18.18
N ILE A 170 2.87 17.60 17.90
CA ILE A 170 1.43 17.61 17.61
C ILE A 170 0.66 18.13 18.84
N GLU A 171 0.88 17.53 20.01
CA GLU A 171 0.19 17.88 21.26
C GLU A 171 0.34 19.37 21.62
N ALA A 172 1.55 19.91 21.51
CA ALA A 172 1.85 21.31 21.84
C ALA A 172 1.09 22.30 20.95
N ASN A 173 0.86 21.95 19.68
CA ASN A 173 0.28 22.85 18.69
C ASN A 173 -1.21 22.58 18.40
N PHE A 174 -1.73 21.42 18.81
CA PHE A 174 -3.06 20.95 18.42
C PHE A 174 -4.19 21.90 18.81
N LYS A 175 -4.13 22.46 20.03
CA LYS A 175 -5.17 23.37 20.53
C LYS A 175 -5.23 24.67 19.73
N GLN A 176 -4.07 25.27 19.45
CA GLN A 176 -3.95 26.51 18.67
C GLN A 176 -4.40 26.30 17.22
N MET A 177 -3.95 25.21 16.59
CA MET A 177 -4.37 24.83 15.24
C MET A 177 -5.88 24.61 15.17
N LYS A 178 -6.48 23.89 16.14
CA LYS A 178 -7.93 23.65 16.13
C LYS A 178 -8.72 24.96 16.23
N GLN A 179 -8.23 25.93 16.99
CA GLN A 179 -8.86 27.25 17.13
C GLN A 179 -8.76 28.07 15.84
N SER A 180 -7.65 28.00 15.10
CA SER A 180 -7.47 28.73 13.84
C SER A 180 -8.27 28.15 12.67
N LEU A 181 -8.70 26.88 12.76
CA LEU A 181 -9.54 26.21 11.77
C LEU A 181 -11.04 26.53 11.91
N VAL A 182 -11.45 27.24 12.98
CA VAL A 182 -12.81 27.75 13.14
C VAL A 182 -12.86 29.09 12.40
N ALA A 183 -13.45 29.10 11.20
CA ALA A 183 -13.54 30.30 10.37
C ALA A 183 -14.30 31.44 11.08
N GLU A 184 -13.76 32.67 11.02
CA GLU A 184 -14.57 33.88 11.00
C GLU A 184 -15.00 34.12 9.55
N ASP A 185 -16.31 34.16 9.31
CA ASP A 185 -16.88 34.51 8.01
C ASP A 185 -16.41 35.93 7.60
N GLY A 186 -15.63 36.04 6.52
CA GLY A 186 -15.57 37.29 5.73
C GLY A 186 -14.21 37.94 5.40
N CYS A 187 -13.05 37.35 5.71
CA CYS A 187 -11.77 37.99 5.34
C CYS A 187 -11.32 37.67 3.89
N ARG A 188 -11.31 38.70 3.03
CA ARG A 188 -10.68 38.72 1.71
C ARG A 188 -9.19 39.09 1.84
N HIS A 189 -8.34 38.13 2.14
CA HIS A 189 -6.89 38.27 1.97
C HIS A 189 -6.35 37.07 1.20
N ASP A 190 -5.37 37.32 0.31
CA ASP A 190 -4.61 36.25 -0.35
C ASP A 190 -4.03 35.30 0.71
N PRO A 191 -4.11 33.97 0.53
CA PRO A 191 -3.82 33.01 1.58
C PRO A 191 -2.32 32.94 1.85
N GLN A 192 -1.83 33.70 2.82
CA GLN A 192 -0.57 33.37 3.48
C GLN A 192 -0.79 32.12 4.34
N LEU A 193 0.09 31.13 4.18
CA LEU A 193 0.05 29.92 4.98
C LEU A 193 0.28 30.30 6.45
N ALA A 194 -0.79 30.32 7.23
CA ALA A 194 -0.71 30.72 8.63
C ALA A 194 0.29 29.84 9.39
N ALA A 195 0.99 30.41 10.39
CA ALA A 195 2.12 29.75 11.07
C ALA A 195 1.80 28.34 11.62
N HIS A 196 0.54 28.05 11.93
CA HIS A 196 0.11 26.71 12.36
C HIS A 196 0.20 25.65 11.25
N TYR A 197 0.02 26.03 10.00
CA TYR A 197 0.19 25.14 8.85
C TYR A 197 1.66 24.83 8.56
N ILE A 198 2.58 25.76 8.87
CA ILE A 198 4.02 25.52 8.76
C ILE A 198 4.42 24.35 9.67
N ASN A 199 3.95 24.35 10.92
CA ASN A 199 4.23 23.27 11.86
C ASN A 199 3.67 21.92 11.37
N ILE A 200 2.50 21.90 10.74
CA ILE A 200 1.92 20.67 10.18
C ILE A 200 2.77 20.16 9.02
N LEU A 201 3.18 21.05 8.10
CA LEU A 201 4.05 20.68 6.98
C LEU A 201 5.40 20.14 7.47
N GLU A 202 6.01 20.75 8.48
CA GLU A 202 7.25 20.24 9.08
C GLU A 202 7.06 18.83 9.65
N ILE A 203 5.94 18.57 10.33
CA ILE A 203 5.61 17.25 10.87
C ILE A 203 5.41 16.25 9.73
N THR A 204 4.59 16.54 8.73
CA THR A 204 4.28 15.60 7.64
C THR A 204 5.52 15.31 6.78
N GLN A 205 6.34 16.31 6.50
CA GLN A 205 7.60 16.14 5.78
C GLN A 205 8.59 15.30 6.58
N SER A 206 8.77 15.60 7.87
CA SER A 206 9.67 14.82 8.72
C SER A 206 9.23 13.36 8.84
N LEU A 207 7.93 13.11 9.00
CA LEU A 207 7.38 11.76 9.05
C LEU A 207 7.59 11.02 7.73
N THR A 208 7.31 11.69 6.61
CA THR A 208 7.54 11.13 5.27
C THR A 208 9.00 10.76 5.06
N SER A 209 9.94 11.66 5.40
CA SER A 209 11.38 11.40 5.30
C SER A 209 11.82 10.22 6.16
N VAL A 210 11.35 10.13 7.41
CA VAL A 210 11.71 9.05 8.34
C VAL A 210 11.18 7.70 7.86
N VAL A 211 9.92 7.63 7.44
CA VAL A 211 9.32 6.37 6.97
C VAL A 211 9.98 5.91 5.67
N LEU A 212 10.30 6.83 4.75
CA LEU A 212 10.99 6.49 3.49
C LEU A 212 12.46 6.12 3.70
N ALA A 213 13.14 6.73 4.67
CA ALA A 213 14.52 6.37 5.03
C ALA A 213 14.60 4.99 5.72
N LEU A 214 13.49 4.55 6.33
CA LEU A 214 13.34 3.28 7.02
C LEU A 214 14.54 2.94 7.92
N PRO A 215 14.90 3.82 8.87
CA PRO A 215 16.07 3.61 9.72
C PRO A 215 15.87 2.42 10.66
N ASP A 216 16.97 1.93 11.24
CA ASP A 216 17.00 0.70 12.03
C ASP A 216 15.99 0.71 13.20
N GLU A 217 15.73 1.87 13.81
CA GLU A 217 14.75 1.97 14.90
C GLU A 217 13.30 1.67 14.46
N LEU A 218 13.01 1.74 13.15
CA LEU A 218 11.72 1.32 12.59
C LEU A 218 11.69 -0.17 12.24
N THR A 219 12.83 -0.86 12.23
CA THR A 219 12.96 -2.26 11.81
C THR A 219 13.48 -3.18 12.92
N GLU A 220 13.99 -2.63 14.03
CA GLU A 220 14.52 -3.38 15.19
C GLU A 220 13.51 -4.38 15.76
N ASP A 221 12.22 -4.01 15.81
CA ASP A 221 11.13 -4.88 16.28
C ASP A 221 10.65 -5.91 15.22
N LEU A 222 11.22 -5.91 14.01
CA LEU A 222 10.86 -6.82 12.92
C LEU A 222 11.71 -8.11 12.88
N HIS A 223 12.63 -8.28 13.83
CA HIS A 223 13.57 -9.41 13.92
C HIS A 223 13.25 -10.39 15.05
#